data_AF-A0A4Y8QBF0-F1
#
_entry.id   AF-A0A4Y8QBF0-F1
#
_cell.length_a   1.000
_cell.length_b   1.000
_cell.length_c   1.000
_cell.angle_alpha   90.00
_cell.angle_beta   90.00
_cell.angle_gamma   90.00
#
_symmetry.space_group_name_H-M   'P 1'
#
loop_
_entity.id
_entity.type
_entity.pdbx_description
1 polymer ?
#
loop_
_entity_poly.entity_id
_entity_poly.type
_entity_poly.pdbx_seq_one_letter_code
_entity_poly.pdbx_strand_id
1 'polypeptide(L)' 'MIKQYFAEIKLEENDDLSEVLGDLVDEAENQYRTPYVEVAQVIPRKSDVYTVILNLDFPERGDE' A
#
# COMPACT_ATOMS: atom_id res chain seq x y z
N MET A 1 -6.54 -8.23 12.63
CA MET A 1 -5.09 -8.47 12.82
C MET A 1 -4.34 -7.61 11.83
N ILE A 2 -3.58 -6.64 12.33
CA ILE A 2 -2.80 -5.74 11.49
C ILE A 2 -1.50 -6.44 11.05
N LYS A 3 -1.23 -6.43 9.75
CA LYS A 3 0.04 -6.84 9.16
C LYS A 3 0.65 -5.69 8.37
N GLN A 4 1.97 -5.64 8.34
CA GLN A 4 2.70 -4.67 7.53
C GLN A 4 3.17 -5.30 6.23
N TYR A 5 2.93 -4.59 5.13
CA TYR A 5 3.41 -4.95 3.80
C TYR A 5 4.34 -3.86 3.28
N PHE A 6 5.38 -4.27 2.56
CA PHE A 6 6.39 -3.38 2.02
C PHE A 6 6.34 -3.47 0.51
N ALA A 7 5.96 -2.38 -0.14
CA ALA A 7 5.95 -2.23 -1.58
C ALA A 7 7.08 -1.30 -2.02
N GLU A 8 7.64 -1.57 -3.20
CA GLU A 8 8.51 -0.61 -3.89
C GLU A 8 7.73 -0.06 -5.08
N ILE A 9 7.66 1.27 -5.17
CA ILE A 9 7.09 1.96 -6.32
C ILE A 9 8.16 2.82 -6.98
N LYS A 10 8.05 2.97 -8.29
CA LYS A 10 8.88 3.87 -9.07
C LYS A 10 7.95 4.79 -9.84
N LEU A 11 8.10 6.10 -9.65
CA LEU A 11 7.36 7.09 -10.40
C LEU A 11 8.03 7.32 -11.77
N GLU A 12 7.21 7.43 -12.81
CA GLU A 12 7.61 7.94 -14.11
C GLU A 12 7.49 9.48 -14.15
N GLU A 13 8.05 10.12 -15.19
CA GLU A 13 8.20 11.59 -15.28
C GLU A 13 6.86 12.37 -15.19
N ASN A 14 5.74 11.72 -15.47
CA ASN A 14 4.40 12.32 -15.44
C ASN A 14 3.47 11.69 -14.39
N ASP A 15 3.98 10.81 -13.54
CA ASP A 15 3.17 10.19 -12.50
C ASP A 15 3.01 11.12 -11.30
N ASP A 16 1.78 11.24 -10.82
CA ASP A 16 1.52 11.83 -9.52
C ASP A 16 1.63 10.75 -8.42
N LEU A 17 2.42 11.05 -7.39
CA LEU A 17 2.64 10.13 -6.28
C LEU A 17 1.33 9.75 -5.58
N SER A 18 0.38 10.67 -5.46
CA SER A 18 -0.89 10.38 -4.78
C SER A 18 -1.79 9.44 -5.59
N GLU A 19 -1.78 9.57 -6.92
CA GLU A 19 -2.48 8.64 -7.82
C GLU A 19 -1.88 7.24 -7.71
N VAL A 20 -0.55 7.11 -7.84
CA VAL A 20 0.16 5.82 -7.74
C VAL A 20 -0.03 5.15 -6.37
N LEU A 21 -0.06 5.93 -5.28
CA LEU A 21 -0.35 5.40 -3.95
C LEU A 21 -1.80 4.94 -3.81
N GLY A 22 -2.74 5.62 -4.45
CA GLY A 22 -4.15 5.22 -4.52
C GLY A 22 -4.29 3.86 -5.20
N ASP A 23 -3.73 3.73 -6.40
CA ASP A 23 -3.74 2.47 -7.15
C ASP A 23 -3.12 1.33 -6.34
N LEU A 24 -2.00 1.59 -5.65
CA LEU A 24 -1.35 0.59 -4.78
C LEU A 24 -2.25 0.12 -3.63
N VAL A 25 -3.05 1.02 -3.05
CA VAL A 25 -4.02 0.68 -2.00
C VAL A 25 -5.13 -0.18 -2.58
N ASP A 26 -5.75 0.23 -3.70
CA ASP A 26 -6.81 -0.51 -4.37
C ASP A 26 -6.35 -1.93 -4.80
N GLU A 27 -5.13 -2.03 -5.33
CA GLU A 27 -4.51 -3.31 -5.68
C GLU A 27 -4.33 -4.20 -4.46
N ALA A 28 -3.83 -3.65 -3.34
CA ALA A 28 -3.65 -4.39 -2.11
C ALA A 28 -4.99 -4.84 -1.48
N GLU A 29 -6.02 -4.00 -1.48
CA GLU A 29 -7.36 -4.37 -1.01
C GLU A 29 -7.92 -5.55 -1.79
N ASN A 30 -7.84 -5.48 -3.13
CA ASN A 30 -8.33 -6.54 -4.00
C ASN A 30 -7.50 -7.83 -3.90
N GLN A 31 -6.17 -7.72 -3.83
CA GLN A 31 -5.25 -8.86 -3.74
C GLN A 31 -5.40 -9.61 -2.42
N TYR A 32 -5.43 -8.88 -1.30
CA TYR A 32 -5.42 -9.47 0.03
C TYR A 32 -6.84 -9.67 0.60
N ARG A 33 -7.89 -9.24 -0.12
CA ARG A 33 -9.29 -9.37 0.29
C ARG A 33 -9.52 -8.76 1.68
N THR A 34 -8.86 -7.65 1.98
CA THR A 34 -9.09 -6.86 3.19
C THR A 34 -9.76 -5.53 2.80
N PRO A 35 -10.77 -5.08 3.55
CA PRO A 35 -11.41 -3.79 3.33
C PRO A 35 -10.65 -2.61 3.96
N TYR A 36 -9.49 -2.86 4.60
CA TYR A 36 -8.73 -1.81 5.27
C TYR A 36 -7.24 -1.94 4.96
N VAL A 37 -6.81 -1.13 4.00
CA VAL A 37 -5.41 -0.90 3.65
C VAL A 37 -5.09 0.58 3.86
N GLU A 38 -4.02 0.86 4.58
CA GLU A 38 -3.58 2.23 4.89
C GLU A 38 -2.10 2.42 4.53
N VAL A 39 -1.76 3.52 3.89
CA VAL A 39 -0.37 3.95 3.72
C VAL A 39 0.18 4.46 5.05
N ALA A 40 0.98 3.65 5.72
CA ALA A 40 1.59 3.99 7.00
C ALA A 40 2.81 4.92 6.84
N GLN A 41 3.63 4.66 5.83
CA GLN A 41 4.85 5.43 5.59
C GLN A 41 5.29 5.36 4.14
N VAL A 42 5.81 6.46 3.61
CA VAL A 42 6.47 6.53 2.31
C VAL A 42 7.91 6.97 2.53
N ILE A 43 8.87 6.14 2.11
CA ILE A 43 10.30 6.34 2.33
C ILE A 43 10.97 6.55 0.96
N PRO A 44 11.38 7.78 0.62
CA PRO A 44 12.12 8.02 -0.61
C PRO A 44 13.48 7.32 -0.57
N ARG A 45 13.88 6.70 -1.68
CA ARG A 45 15.19 6.06 -1.85
C ARG A 45 16.12 6.93 -2.71
N LYS A 46 16.15 6.70 -4.03
CA LYS A 46 16.92 7.46 -5.02
C LYS A 46 16.02 7.74 -6.22
N SER A 47 16.18 8.92 -6.85
CA SER A 47 15.53 9.38 -8.08
C SER A 47 14.30 8.57 -8.46
N ASP A 48 13.17 8.98 -7.89
CA ASP A 48 11.82 8.53 -8.25
C ASP A 48 11.42 7.14 -7.72
N VAL A 49 12.26 6.49 -6.91
CA VAL A 49 11.93 5.23 -6.22
C VAL A 49 11.56 5.45 -4.76
N TYR A 50 10.46 4.84 -4.33
CA TYR A 50 9.93 4.92 -2.97
C TYR A 50 9.66 3.52 -2.41
N THR A 51 9.98 3.32 -1.14
CA THR A 51 9.46 2.19 -0.37
C THR A 51 8.20 2.66 0.36
N VAL A 52 7.07 2.01 0.09
CA VAL A 52 5.78 2.27 0.73
C VAL A 52 5.48 1.17 1.72
N ILE A 53 5.15 1.55 2.95
CA ILE A 53 4.73 0.63 4.01
C ILE A 53 3.22 0.75 4.12
N LEU A 54 2.52 -0.37 3.91
CA LEU A 54 1.08 -0.49 4.05
C LEU A 54 0.74 -1.25 5.33
N ASN A 55 -0.24 -0.75 6.08
CA ASN A 55 -0.92 -1.52 7.11
C ASN A 55 -2.14 -2.19 6.48
N LEU A 56 -2.27 -3.50 6.65
CA LEU A 56 -3.42 -4.28 6.22
C LEU A 56 -4.09 -4.85 7.46
N ASP A 57 -5.36 -4.53 7.69
CA ASP A 57 -6.11 -5.17 8.76
C ASP A 57 -6.95 -6.32 8.21
N PHE A 58 -6.61 -7.53 8.62
CA PHE A 58 -7.39 -8.71 8.27
C PHE A 58 -8.45 -8.92 9.34
N PRO A 59 -9.74 -9.12 8.99
CA PRO A 59 -10.72 -9.53 9.97
C PRO A 59 -10.21 -10.80 10.65
N GLU A 60 -10.15 -10.80 11.98
CA GLU A 60 -9.87 -12.02 12.71
C GLU A 60 -10.98 -13.01 12.33
N ARG A 61 -10.61 -14.21 11.88
CA ARG A 61 -11.56 -15.27 11.52
C ARG A 61 -12.36 -15.60 12.79
N GLY A 62 -13.51 -14.96 13.00
CA GLY A 62 -14.15 -14.96 14.31
C GLY A 62 -15.56 -14.38 14.41
N ASP A 63 -16.24 -14.05 13.32
CA ASP A 63 -17.68 -13.73 13.34
C ASP A 63 -18.40 -14.51 12.22
N GLU A 64 -18.65 -15.79 12.49
CA GLU A 64 -19.80 -16.55 11.99
C GLU A 64 -20.79 -16.77 13.14
#